data_AF-A0A7C0YQ21-F1
#
_entry.id   AF-A0A7C0YQ21-F1
#
_cell.length_a   1.000
_cell.length_b   1.000
_cell.length_c   1.000
_cell.angle_alpha   90.00
_cell.angle_beta   90.00
_cell.angle_gamma   90.00
#
_symmetry.space_group_name_H-M   'P 1'
#
loop_
_entity.id
_entity.type
_entity.pdbx_description
1 polymer ?
#
loop_
_entity_poly.entity_id
_entity_poly.type
_entity_poly.pdbx_seq_one_letter_code
_entity_poly.pdbx_strand_id
1 'polypeptide(L)'
;MEQMKNKLKDEKSPYLRQHADNPVDWYPWGDEAFEKARAEDKPIFLSIGYSTCHWCHVMAQESFEDPEVARLMNDAFVSVKVDREERPDIDSAYMAAAQLITGAGGWPLTIIMTPDKKPFFAATYLPKESRGGRMGMVDLIPRVKQLWTGQREDALKTAEELTRQLKNIGTQAPGASIDKTLVEKAVKLLSERFDKEHGGFSDRPKFPTPHNILFLLRRHRKSGSTWALRMAETTLENMAMGGIYDHIGYGFHRYSTDEGWILPHFEKMLYDQALLAIAYTEAYQATK
;
A
#
# COMPACT_ATOMS: atom_id res chain seq x y z
N MET A 1 -25.82 -17.95 21.13
CA MET A 1 -25.12 -18.85 20.18
C MET A 1 -23.65 -18.53 20.32
N GLU A 2 -22.82 -19.52 20.61
CA GLU A 2 -21.37 -19.36 20.70
C GLU A 2 -20.87 -19.04 19.28
N GLN A 3 -20.39 -17.81 19.08
CA GLN A 3 -19.89 -17.35 17.79
C GLN A 3 -18.61 -18.16 17.50
N MET A 4 -18.65 -19.05 16.50
CA MET A 4 -17.47 -19.86 16.14
C MET A 4 -16.35 -18.93 15.71
N LYS A 5 -15.32 -18.82 16.54
CA LYS A 5 -14.12 -18.04 16.24
C LYS A 5 -13.29 -18.78 15.19
N ASN A 6 -12.82 -18.04 14.20
CA ASN A 6 -11.90 -18.57 13.19
C ASN A 6 -10.50 -18.83 13.78
N LYS A 7 -9.55 -19.27 12.95
CA LYS A 7 -8.22 -19.70 13.40
C LYS A 7 -7.34 -18.58 13.94
N LEU A 8 -7.68 -17.31 13.68
CA LEU A 8 -6.93 -16.18 14.21
C LEU A 8 -7.08 -16.00 15.73
N LYS A 9 -8.02 -16.71 16.38
CA LYS A 9 -8.18 -16.67 17.85
C LYS A 9 -6.93 -17.14 18.61
N ASP A 10 -6.13 -18.00 17.98
CA ASP A 10 -4.95 -18.62 18.58
C ASP A 10 -3.65 -17.84 18.26
N GLU A 11 -3.75 -16.75 17.49
CA GLU A 11 -2.62 -15.90 17.11
C GLU A 11 -2.17 -14.97 18.24
N LYS A 12 -0.87 -14.64 18.26
CA LYS A 12 -0.32 -13.72 19.26
C LYS A 12 -0.62 -12.26 18.93
N SER A 13 -0.51 -11.90 17.64
CA SER A 13 -0.80 -10.57 17.12
C SER A 13 -2.16 -10.06 17.64
N PRO A 14 -2.21 -8.91 18.33
CA PRO A 14 -3.45 -8.25 18.67
C PRO A 14 -4.27 -7.88 17.43
N TYR A 15 -3.59 -7.49 16.34
CA TYR A 15 -4.23 -7.16 15.07
C TYR A 15 -4.96 -8.37 14.46
N LEU A 16 -4.33 -9.55 14.44
CA LEU A 16 -4.98 -10.76 13.92
C LEU A 16 -6.14 -11.19 14.81
N ARG A 17 -5.97 -11.16 16.14
CA ARG A 17 -7.03 -11.53 17.08
C ARG A 17 -8.25 -10.61 17.01
N GLN A 18 -8.10 -9.36 16.61
CA GLN A 18 -9.23 -8.45 16.37
C GLN A 18 -10.18 -8.99 15.29
N HIS A 19 -9.69 -9.81 14.37
CA HIS A 19 -10.47 -10.43 13.30
C HIS A 19 -10.95 -11.86 13.60
N ALA A 20 -10.72 -12.36 14.82
CA ALA A 20 -11.04 -13.74 15.18
C ALA A 20 -12.56 -14.05 15.19
N ASP A 21 -13.38 -13.02 15.40
CA ASP A 21 -14.84 -13.12 15.47
C ASP A 21 -15.54 -12.77 14.14
N ASN A 22 -14.76 -12.41 13.11
CA ASN A 22 -15.29 -12.12 11.79
C ASN A 22 -15.91 -13.38 11.16
N PRO A 23 -17.03 -13.25 10.41
CA PRO A 23 -17.66 -14.37 9.71
C PRO A 23 -16.82 -14.95 8.56
N VAL A 24 -15.78 -14.25 8.11
CA VAL A 24 -14.78 -14.80 7.17
C VAL A 24 -13.96 -15.89 7.88
N ASP A 25 -13.82 -17.05 7.24
CA ASP A 25 -13.02 -18.18 7.73
C ASP A 25 -11.52 -17.89 7.53
N TRP A 26 -10.99 -16.96 8.33
CA TRP A 26 -9.60 -16.54 8.26
C TRP A 26 -8.64 -17.61 8.76
N TYR A 27 -7.55 -17.78 8.01
CA TYR A 27 -6.35 -18.52 8.39
C TYR A 27 -5.20 -17.54 8.63
N PRO A 28 -4.32 -17.81 9.60
CA PRO A 28 -3.01 -17.17 9.61
C PRO A 28 -2.20 -17.65 8.40
N TRP A 29 -1.11 -16.95 8.10
CA TRP A 29 -0.18 -17.43 7.07
C TRP A 29 0.53 -18.71 7.55
N GLY A 30 0.26 -19.83 6.87
CA GLY A 30 0.88 -21.12 7.15
C GLY A 30 0.48 -22.18 6.13
N ASP A 31 1.18 -23.32 6.15
CA ASP A 31 0.99 -24.39 5.16
C ASP A 31 -0.44 -24.92 5.14
N GLU A 32 -1.13 -24.96 6.29
CA GLU A 32 -2.53 -25.39 6.40
C GLU A 32 -3.45 -24.64 5.43
N ALA A 33 -3.32 -23.31 5.31
CA ALA A 33 -4.16 -22.52 4.42
C ALA A 33 -3.91 -22.87 2.94
N PHE A 34 -2.65 -23.08 2.56
CA PHE A 34 -2.28 -23.41 1.19
C PHE A 34 -2.62 -24.86 0.83
N GLU A 35 -2.52 -25.78 1.78
CA GLU A 35 -2.96 -27.17 1.60
C GLU A 35 -4.47 -27.25 1.44
N LYS A 36 -5.23 -26.53 2.27
CA LYS A 36 -6.69 -26.40 2.11
C LYS A 36 -7.04 -25.83 0.74
N ALA A 37 -6.36 -24.77 0.30
CA ALA A 37 -6.58 -24.17 -1.01
C ALA A 37 -6.30 -25.13 -2.17
N ARG A 38 -5.27 -25.98 -2.06
CA ARG A 38 -5.00 -27.05 -3.03
C ARG A 38 -6.08 -28.12 -3.01
N ALA A 39 -6.48 -28.57 -1.82
CA ALA A 39 -7.47 -29.64 -1.66
C ALA A 39 -8.87 -29.24 -2.14
N GLU A 40 -9.28 -28.00 -1.89
CA GLU A 40 -10.57 -27.45 -2.31
C GLU A 40 -10.54 -26.83 -3.71
N ASP A 41 -9.37 -26.80 -4.36
CA ASP A 41 -9.13 -26.12 -5.63
C ASP A 41 -9.64 -24.66 -5.64
N LYS A 42 -9.31 -23.91 -4.58
CA LYS A 42 -9.69 -22.49 -4.41
C LYS A 42 -8.48 -21.57 -4.49
N PRO A 43 -8.60 -20.37 -5.05
CA PRO A 43 -7.58 -19.34 -4.92
C PRO A 43 -7.47 -18.85 -3.47
N ILE A 44 -6.32 -18.28 -3.14
CA ILE A 44 -6.07 -17.64 -1.84
C ILE A 44 -6.45 -16.16 -1.95
N PHE A 45 -7.22 -15.67 -0.99
CA PHE A 45 -7.40 -14.24 -0.73
C PHE A 45 -6.48 -13.84 0.43
N LEU A 46 -5.38 -13.15 0.13
CA LEU A 46 -4.44 -12.65 1.13
C LEU A 46 -4.75 -11.19 1.46
N SER A 47 -4.99 -10.91 2.75
CA SER A 47 -5.16 -9.55 3.27
C SER A 47 -4.09 -9.22 4.30
N ILE A 48 -3.17 -8.33 3.93
CA ILE A 48 -2.11 -7.83 4.81
C ILE A 48 -2.51 -6.46 5.37
N GLY A 49 -2.37 -6.29 6.69
CA GLY A 49 -2.57 -5.02 7.37
C GLY A 49 -1.75 -4.92 8.65
N TYR A 50 -2.04 -3.91 9.47
CA TYR A 50 -1.39 -3.69 10.76
C TYR A 50 -2.33 -2.90 11.68
N SER A 51 -2.03 -2.92 12.98
CA SER A 51 -2.90 -2.40 14.06
C SER A 51 -3.30 -0.93 13.90
N THR A 52 -2.42 -0.09 13.37
CA THR A 52 -2.63 1.35 13.19
C THR A 52 -3.09 1.74 11.78
N CYS A 53 -3.40 0.77 10.92
CA CYS A 53 -3.85 1.04 9.56
C CYS A 53 -5.32 1.45 9.49
N HIS A 54 -5.59 2.75 9.27
CA HIS A 54 -6.97 3.25 9.15
C HIS A 54 -7.82 2.50 8.12
N TRP A 55 -7.35 2.39 6.87
CA TRP A 55 -8.11 1.73 5.81
C TRP A 55 -8.29 0.23 6.02
N CYS A 56 -7.43 -0.41 6.81
CA CYS A 56 -7.58 -1.80 7.18
C CYS A 56 -8.79 -1.98 8.11
N HIS A 57 -8.98 -1.06 9.06
CA HIS A 57 -10.16 -1.04 9.94
C HIS A 57 -11.43 -0.72 9.17
N VAL A 58 -11.39 0.28 8.26
CA VAL A 58 -12.54 0.62 7.42
C VAL A 58 -12.97 -0.59 6.57
N MET A 59 -12.03 -1.27 5.90
CA MET A 59 -12.36 -2.45 5.10
C MET A 59 -12.86 -3.61 5.96
N ALA A 60 -12.33 -3.78 7.17
CA ALA A 60 -12.80 -4.81 8.08
C ALA A 60 -14.26 -4.58 8.48
N GLN A 61 -14.60 -3.36 8.89
CA GLN A 61 -15.97 -2.98 9.29
C GLN A 61 -16.96 -3.04 8.13
N GLU A 62 -16.58 -2.51 6.97
CA GLU A 62 -17.49 -2.46 5.82
C GLU A 62 -17.67 -3.83 5.14
N SER A 63 -16.64 -4.69 5.16
CA SER A 63 -16.60 -5.91 4.33
C SER A 63 -16.36 -7.19 5.13
N PHE A 64 -15.31 -7.27 5.95
CA PHE A 64 -14.96 -8.53 6.59
C PHE A 64 -15.87 -8.92 7.77
N GLU A 65 -16.59 -7.97 8.35
CA GLU A 65 -17.61 -8.18 9.39
C GLU A 65 -19.00 -8.44 8.78
N ASP A 66 -19.19 -8.14 7.50
CA ASP A 66 -20.47 -8.28 6.81
C ASP A 66 -20.75 -9.75 6.43
N PRO A 67 -21.88 -10.35 6.87
CA PRO A 67 -22.17 -11.76 6.61
C PRO A 67 -22.35 -12.12 5.13
N GLU A 68 -22.81 -11.20 4.29
CA GLU A 68 -22.99 -11.44 2.86
C GLU A 68 -21.63 -11.53 2.17
N VAL A 69 -20.76 -10.54 2.40
CA VAL A 69 -19.39 -10.53 1.86
C VAL A 69 -18.62 -11.76 2.37
N ALA A 70 -18.72 -12.09 3.66
CA ALA A 70 -18.05 -13.25 4.22
C ALA A 70 -18.52 -14.57 3.61
N ARG A 71 -19.83 -14.72 3.37
CA ARG A 71 -20.37 -15.90 2.67
C ARG A 71 -19.78 -16.02 1.26
N LEU A 72 -19.70 -14.92 0.51
CA LEU A 72 -19.08 -14.90 -0.81
C LEU A 72 -17.59 -15.27 -0.73
N MET A 73 -16.86 -14.72 0.24
CA MET A 73 -15.44 -15.01 0.42
C MET A 73 -15.19 -16.47 0.78
N ASN A 74 -15.92 -17.04 1.73
CA ASN A 74 -15.75 -18.43 2.18
C ASN A 74 -16.09 -19.45 1.07
N ASP A 75 -17.02 -19.09 0.17
CA ASP A 75 -17.38 -19.88 -0.99
C ASP A 75 -16.32 -19.79 -2.11
N ALA A 76 -15.70 -18.63 -2.30
CA ALA A 76 -14.75 -18.39 -3.39
C ALA A 76 -13.28 -18.66 -3.04
N PHE A 77 -12.87 -18.52 -1.79
CA PHE A 77 -11.47 -18.45 -1.39
C PHE A 77 -11.15 -19.30 -0.16
N VAL A 78 -9.85 -19.59 -0.01
CA VAL A 78 -9.26 -19.72 1.32
C VAL A 78 -8.66 -18.37 1.69
N SER A 79 -9.18 -17.76 2.77
CA SER A 79 -8.81 -16.40 3.16
C SER A 79 -7.70 -16.39 4.21
N VAL A 80 -6.62 -15.68 3.93
CA VAL A 80 -5.43 -15.58 4.78
C VAL A 80 -5.25 -14.13 5.26
N LYS A 81 -5.10 -13.96 6.57
CA LYS A 81 -4.83 -12.66 7.20
C LYS A 81 -3.39 -12.61 7.68
N VAL A 82 -2.69 -11.52 7.38
CA VAL A 82 -1.29 -11.31 7.81
C VAL A 82 -1.16 -9.97 8.51
N ASP A 83 -0.43 -9.99 9.62
CA ASP A 83 0.08 -8.80 10.28
C ASP A 83 1.45 -8.46 9.69
N ARG A 84 1.54 -7.29 9.08
CA ARG A 84 2.79 -6.74 8.55
C ARG A 84 3.85 -6.56 9.64
N GLU A 85 3.45 -6.22 10.86
CA GLU A 85 4.39 -5.95 11.96
C GLU A 85 5.10 -7.24 12.40
N GLU A 86 4.44 -8.39 12.29
CA GLU A 86 5.02 -9.71 12.56
C GLU A 86 5.69 -10.33 11.32
N ARG A 87 5.19 -10.05 10.10
CA ARG A 87 5.69 -10.63 8.83
C ARG A 87 6.02 -9.57 7.76
N PRO A 88 7.02 -8.70 8.02
CA PRO A 88 7.45 -7.68 7.06
C PRO A 88 8.05 -8.27 5.77
N ASP A 89 8.53 -9.52 5.83
CA ASP A 89 9.03 -10.29 4.69
C ASP A 89 7.92 -10.59 3.67
N ILE A 90 6.77 -11.06 4.15
CA ILE A 90 5.59 -11.34 3.31
C ILE A 90 5.04 -10.04 2.75
N ASP A 91 4.90 -9.02 3.61
CA ASP A 91 4.42 -7.69 3.20
C ASP A 91 5.24 -7.11 2.06
N SER A 92 6.58 -7.11 2.19
CA SER A 92 7.48 -6.54 1.19
C SER A 92 7.37 -7.28 -0.15
N ALA A 93 7.30 -8.61 -0.13
CA ALA A 93 7.20 -9.42 -1.35
C ALA A 93 5.90 -9.14 -2.11
N TYR A 94 4.77 -9.06 -1.42
CA TYR A 94 3.48 -8.83 -2.05
C TYR A 94 3.19 -7.36 -2.35
N MET A 95 3.81 -6.42 -1.62
CA MET A 95 3.78 -5.00 -1.97
C MET A 95 4.44 -4.76 -3.32
N ALA A 96 5.58 -5.40 -3.59
CA ALA A 96 6.23 -5.35 -4.89
C ALA A 96 5.33 -5.90 -6.01
N ALA A 97 4.61 -7.01 -5.75
CA ALA A 97 3.64 -7.55 -6.69
C ALA A 97 2.51 -6.55 -6.99
N ALA A 98 1.95 -5.91 -5.97
CA ALA A 98 0.89 -4.93 -6.16
C ALA A 98 1.34 -3.68 -6.92
N GLN A 99 2.57 -3.21 -6.68
CA GLN A 99 3.17 -2.11 -7.43
C GLN A 99 3.36 -2.44 -8.91
N LEU A 100 3.72 -3.69 -9.24
CA LEU A 100 3.80 -4.12 -10.64
C LEU A 100 2.44 -4.21 -11.32
N ILE A 101 1.43 -4.75 -10.61
CA ILE A 101 0.09 -4.97 -11.17
C ILE A 101 -0.66 -3.64 -11.34
N THR A 102 -0.56 -2.75 -10.35
CA THR A 102 -1.41 -1.55 -10.25
C THR A 102 -0.67 -0.24 -10.49
N GLY A 103 0.67 -0.26 -10.52
CA GLY A 103 1.50 0.95 -10.52
C GLY A 103 1.58 1.66 -9.17
N ALA A 104 0.84 1.20 -8.16
CA ALA A 104 0.73 1.78 -6.84
C ALA A 104 0.79 0.71 -5.74
N GLY A 105 0.92 1.14 -4.49
CA GLY A 105 0.94 0.24 -3.33
C GLY A 105 0.37 0.93 -2.10
N GLY A 106 -0.04 0.15 -1.12
CA GLY A 106 -0.61 0.66 0.12
C GLY A 106 -1.33 -0.42 0.90
N TRP A 107 -1.89 -0.03 2.04
CA TRP A 107 -2.62 -0.93 2.93
C TRP A 107 -4.08 -0.48 3.08
N PRO A 108 -5.05 -1.40 3.27
CA PRO A 108 -4.87 -2.85 3.32
C PRO A 108 -4.38 -3.39 1.98
N LEU A 109 -3.46 -4.35 2.02
CA LEU A 109 -2.93 -4.95 0.81
C LEU A 109 -3.74 -6.22 0.52
N THR A 110 -4.48 -6.21 -0.58
CA THR A 110 -5.31 -7.31 -1.04
C THR A 110 -4.64 -7.99 -2.21
N ILE A 111 -4.31 -9.27 -2.07
CA ILE A 111 -3.75 -10.09 -3.14
C ILE A 111 -4.65 -11.31 -3.35
N ILE A 112 -4.90 -11.64 -4.61
CA ILE A 112 -5.50 -12.93 -4.97
C ILE A 112 -4.44 -13.72 -5.74
N MET A 113 -4.21 -14.95 -5.28
CA MET A 113 -3.13 -15.80 -5.76
C MET A 113 -3.54 -17.25 -5.90
N THR A 114 -2.74 -18.00 -6.65
CA THR A 114 -2.87 -19.44 -6.74
C THR A 114 -2.50 -20.12 -5.41
N PRO A 115 -2.90 -21.38 -5.18
CA PRO A 115 -2.44 -22.16 -4.03
C PRO A 115 -0.90 -22.29 -3.91
N ASP A 116 -0.18 -22.09 -5.02
CA ASP A 116 1.29 -22.09 -5.09
C ASP A 116 1.89 -20.69 -4.87
N LYS A 117 1.13 -19.78 -4.25
CA LYS A 117 1.57 -18.45 -3.82
C LYS A 117 1.87 -17.47 -4.97
N LYS A 118 1.40 -17.74 -6.19
CA LYS A 118 1.63 -16.88 -7.36
C LYS A 118 0.48 -15.87 -7.53
N PRO A 119 0.72 -14.54 -7.38
CA PRO A 119 -0.33 -13.54 -7.45
C PRO A 119 -0.79 -13.31 -8.89
N PHE A 120 -2.10 -13.17 -9.10
CA PHE A 120 -2.67 -12.76 -10.40
C PHE A 120 -3.59 -11.52 -10.30
N PHE A 121 -3.87 -11.05 -9.09
CA PHE A 121 -4.61 -9.82 -8.86
C PHE A 121 -4.07 -9.12 -7.61
N ALA A 122 -4.08 -7.80 -7.63
CA ALA A 122 -3.75 -6.98 -6.48
C ALA A 122 -4.63 -5.74 -6.43
N ALA A 123 -4.97 -5.33 -5.21
CA ALA A 123 -5.64 -4.09 -4.89
C ALA A 123 -5.19 -3.59 -3.52
N THR A 124 -5.50 -2.33 -3.22
CA THR A 124 -5.37 -1.81 -1.86
C THR A 124 -6.71 -1.95 -1.13
N TYR A 125 -7.33 -0.84 -0.77
CA TYR A 125 -8.67 -0.79 -0.21
C TYR A 125 -9.73 -1.10 -1.28
N LEU A 126 -10.63 -2.02 -0.95
CA LEU A 126 -11.82 -2.36 -1.73
C LEU A 126 -13.06 -2.05 -0.89
N PRO A 127 -13.99 -1.20 -1.37
CA PRO A 127 -15.26 -0.96 -0.68
C PRO A 127 -16.16 -2.19 -0.73
N LYS A 128 -17.19 -2.26 0.12
CA LYS A 128 -18.22 -3.31 0.01
C LYS A 128 -18.90 -3.27 -1.37
N GLU A 129 -19.50 -2.12 -1.68
CA GLU A 129 -20.21 -1.86 -2.93
C GLU A 129 -19.34 -1.08 -3.92
N SER A 130 -19.52 -1.33 -5.22
CA SER A 130 -18.83 -0.57 -6.26
C SER A 130 -19.22 0.91 -6.19
N ARG A 131 -18.22 1.79 -6.01
CA ARG A 131 -18.43 3.23 -5.91
C ARG A 131 -17.25 4.02 -6.46
N GLY A 132 -17.53 5.15 -7.11
CA GLY A 132 -16.49 6.08 -7.60
C GLY A 132 -15.51 5.44 -8.57
N GLY A 133 -15.97 4.55 -9.45
CA GLY A 133 -15.12 3.83 -10.42
C GLY A 133 -14.27 2.71 -9.81
N ARG A 134 -14.40 2.43 -8.51
CA ARG A 134 -13.72 1.30 -7.84
C ARG A 134 -14.68 0.12 -7.72
N MET A 135 -14.18 -1.06 -8.05
CA MET A 135 -14.92 -2.32 -7.88
C MET A 135 -15.06 -2.65 -6.40
N GLY A 136 -16.27 -3.00 -5.97
CA GLY A 136 -16.55 -3.45 -4.62
C GLY A 136 -16.33 -4.96 -4.43
N MET A 137 -16.24 -5.38 -3.17
CA MET A 137 -16.10 -6.79 -2.79
C MET A 137 -17.25 -7.65 -3.31
N VAL A 138 -18.50 -7.15 -3.23
CA VAL A 138 -19.69 -7.89 -3.68
C VAL A 138 -19.63 -8.21 -5.18
N ASP A 139 -19.04 -7.33 -6.00
CA ASP A 139 -18.85 -7.54 -7.43
C ASP A 139 -17.57 -8.31 -7.78
N LEU A 140 -16.49 -8.07 -7.03
CA LEU A 140 -15.17 -8.66 -7.29
C LEU A 140 -15.18 -10.16 -7.03
N ILE A 141 -15.71 -10.59 -5.88
CA ILE A 141 -15.61 -11.99 -5.44
C ILE A 141 -16.24 -12.95 -6.47
N PRO A 142 -17.48 -12.73 -6.96
CA PRO A 142 -18.09 -13.63 -7.95
C PRO A 142 -17.31 -13.66 -9.28
N ARG A 143 -16.78 -12.51 -9.73
CA ARG A 143 -15.98 -12.44 -10.96
C ARG A 143 -14.70 -13.24 -10.86
N VAL A 144 -14.01 -13.16 -9.73
CA VAL A 144 -12.79 -13.95 -9.49
C VAL A 144 -13.13 -15.43 -9.39
N LYS A 145 -14.24 -15.80 -8.74
CA LYS A 145 -14.70 -17.19 -8.71
C LYS A 145 -14.96 -17.72 -10.12
N GLN A 146 -15.64 -16.95 -10.96
CA GLN A 146 -15.91 -17.30 -12.35
C GLN A 146 -14.63 -17.42 -13.19
N LEU A 147 -13.68 -16.48 -13.02
CA LEU A 147 -12.37 -16.56 -13.65
C LEU A 147 -11.65 -17.85 -13.25
N TRP A 148 -11.68 -18.22 -11.97
CA TRP A 148 -10.99 -19.41 -11.48
C TRP A 148 -11.62 -20.72 -11.96
N THR A 149 -12.95 -20.81 -12.01
CA THR A 149 -13.65 -22.05 -12.40
C THR A 149 -13.83 -22.21 -13.91
N GLY A 150 -13.97 -21.10 -14.65
CA GLY A 150 -14.27 -21.12 -16.09
C GLY A 150 -13.12 -20.70 -17.00
N GLN A 151 -12.16 -19.91 -16.51
CA GLN A 151 -11.08 -19.30 -17.30
C GLN A 151 -9.73 -19.42 -16.57
N ARG A 152 -9.49 -20.55 -15.91
CA ARG A 152 -8.34 -20.77 -15.02
C ARG A 152 -7.00 -20.50 -15.71
N GLU A 153 -6.88 -20.89 -16.97
CA GLU A 153 -5.64 -20.73 -17.74
C GLU A 153 -5.21 -19.27 -17.85
N ASP A 154 -6.16 -18.33 -17.95
CA ASP A 154 -5.87 -16.90 -18.00
C ASP A 154 -5.30 -16.39 -16.67
N ALA A 155 -5.87 -16.86 -15.55
CA ALA A 155 -5.35 -16.55 -14.22
C ALA A 155 -3.93 -17.12 -14.01
N LEU A 156 -3.68 -18.35 -14.45
CA LEU A 156 -2.37 -19.00 -14.35
C LEU A 156 -1.32 -18.31 -15.23
N LYS A 157 -1.70 -17.92 -16.45
CA LYS A 157 -0.82 -17.19 -17.37
C LYS A 157 -0.43 -15.83 -16.80
N THR A 158 -1.39 -15.11 -16.24
CA THR A 158 -1.14 -13.83 -15.55
C THR A 158 -0.23 -14.03 -14.34
N ALA A 159 -0.49 -15.06 -13.53
CA ALA A 159 0.34 -15.40 -12.37
C ALA A 159 1.80 -15.70 -12.74
N GLU A 160 2.03 -16.45 -13.82
CA GLU A 160 3.37 -16.81 -14.26
C GLU A 160 4.14 -15.61 -14.81
N GLU A 161 3.47 -14.75 -15.60
CA GLU A 161 4.05 -13.50 -16.11
C GLU A 161 4.55 -12.60 -14.96
N LEU A 162 3.68 -12.36 -13.98
CA LEU A 162 4.00 -11.52 -12.83
C LEU A 162 5.12 -12.12 -11.98
N THR A 163 5.08 -13.44 -11.75
CA THR A 163 6.13 -14.15 -11.01
C THR A 163 7.49 -14.00 -11.70
N ARG A 164 7.53 -14.06 -13.03
CA ARG A 164 8.77 -13.87 -13.80
C ARG A 164 9.29 -12.43 -13.68
N GLN A 165 8.41 -11.43 -13.75
CA GLN A 165 8.81 -10.03 -13.58
C GLN A 165 9.34 -9.75 -12.17
N LEU A 166 8.71 -10.30 -11.13
CA LEU A 166 9.17 -10.18 -9.74
C LEU A 166 10.57 -10.76 -9.55
N LYS A 167 10.86 -11.94 -10.13
CA LYS A 167 12.21 -12.52 -10.10
C LYS A 167 13.24 -11.60 -10.75
N ASN A 168 12.89 -10.97 -11.87
CA ASN A 168 13.80 -10.06 -12.57
C ASN A 168 14.18 -8.82 -11.75
N ILE A 169 13.27 -8.32 -10.90
CA ILE A 169 13.54 -7.20 -9.98
C ILE A 169 14.53 -7.63 -8.89
N GLY A 170 14.35 -8.83 -8.32
CA GLY A 170 15.25 -9.39 -7.32
C GLY A 170 16.65 -9.75 -7.87
N THR A 171 16.78 -9.94 -9.19
CA THR A 171 18.05 -10.27 -9.85
C THR A 171 18.81 -9.06 -10.40
N GLN A 172 18.40 -7.81 -10.12
CA GLN A 172 19.29 -6.68 -10.41
C GLN A 172 20.57 -6.86 -9.58
N ALA A 173 21.68 -7.13 -10.27
CA ALA A 173 22.95 -7.42 -9.64
C ALA A 173 23.33 -6.28 -8.67
N PRO A 174 23.73 -6.61 -7.42
CA PRO A 174 24.35 -5.64 -6.54
C PRO A 174 25.56 -5.04 -7.27
N GLY A 175 25.54 -3.74 -7.57
CA GLY A 175 26.69 -3.06 -8.17
C GLY A 175 26.49 -2.38 -9.53
N ALA A 176 25.26 -2.21 -10.04
CA ALA A 176 25.06 -1.18 -11.07
C ALA A 176 25.47 0.18 -10.48
N SER A 177 26.54 0.78 -11.01
CA SER A 177 27.05 2.04 -10.48
C SER A 177 25.98 3.12 -10.59
N ILE A 178 25.69 3.81 -9.49
CA ILE A 178 24.86 5.03 -9.51
C ILE A 178 25.67 6.09 -10.26
N ASP A 179 25.49 6.16 -11.58
CA ASP A 179 26.16 7.16 -12.40
C ASP A 179 25.40 8.50 -12.39
N LYS A 180 26.03 9.53 -12.97
CA LYS A 180 25.43 10.87 -13.03
C LYS A 180 24.13 10.89 -13.84
N THR A 181 24.00 10.02 -14.85
CA THR A 181 22.83 9.97 -15.72
C THR A 181 21.59 9.51 -14.97
N LEU A 182 21.76 8.58 -14.01
CA LEU A 182 20.66 8.11 -13.16
C LEU A 182 20.13 9.23 -12.25
N VAL A 183 21.03 10.03 -11.67
CA VAL A 183 20.66 11.19 -10.83
C VAL A 183 19.89 12.23 -11.65
N GLU A 184 20.36 12.54 -12.86
CA GLU A 184 19.67 13.48 -13.75
C GLU A 184 18.31 12.97 -14.19
N LYS A 185 18.20 11.66 -14.49
CA LYS A 185 16.92 11.01 -14.77
C LYS A 185 15.95 11.10 -13.60
N ALA A 186 16.42 10.90 -12.37
CA ALA A 186 15.59 11.03 -11.18
C ALA A 186 15.05 12.47 -11.00
N VAL A 187 15.91 13.49 -11.18
CA VAL A 187 15.48 14.90 -11.13
C VAL A 187 14.45 15.20 -12.22
N LYS A 188 14.66 14.69 -13.44
CA LYS A 188 13.71 14.86 -14.54
C LYS A 188 12.33 14.27 -14.20
N LEU A 189 12.30 13.03 -13.70
CA LEU A 189 11.05 12.36 -13.31
C LEU A 189 10.33 13.10 -12.17
N LEU A 190 11.07 13.60 -11.18
CA LEU A 190 10.47 14.43 -10.12
C LEU A 190 9.93 15.75 -10.68
N SER A 191 10.66 16.38 -11.59
CA SER A 191 10.22 17.62 -12.25
C SER A 191 8.97 17.44 -13.10
N GLU A 192 8.77 16.27 -13.72
CA GLU A 192 7.57 15.96 -14.51
C GLU A 192 6.34 15.75 -13.62
N ARG A 193 6.54 15.26 -12.39
CA ARG A 193 5.47 15.03 -11.39
C ARG A 193 5.24 16.21 -10.46
N PHE A 194 6.12 17.21 -10.49
CA PHE A 194 6.09 18.31 -9.56
C PHE A 194 4.88 19.22 -9.84
N ASP A 195 4.04 19.37 -8.82
CA ASP A 195 2.96 20.35 -8.82
C ASP A 195 3.55 21.75 -8.62
N LYS A 196 3.51 22.58 -9.66
CA LYS A 196 4.09 23.92 -9.64
C LYS A 196 3.28 24.93 -8.85
N GLU A 197 1.99 24.65 -8.61
CA GLU A 197 1.09 25.56 -7.90
C GLU A 197 1.13 25.27 -6.40
N HIS A 198 0.92 24.02 -6.01
CA HIS A 198 0.81 23.64 -4.60
C HIS A 198 2.04 22.92 -4.06
N GLY A 199 3.03 22.60 -4.90
CA GLY A 199 4.17 21.78 -4.51
C GLY A 199 3.81 20.31 -4.25
N GLY A 200 4.81 19.43 -4.29
CA GLY A 200 4.64 17.98 -4.07
C GLY A 200 4.79 17.20 -5.38
N PHE A 201 4.74 15.87 -5.29
CA PHE A 201 5.10 14.96 -6.39
C PHE A 201 4.06 13.87 -6.66
N SER A 202 2.86 14.06 -6.10
CA SER A 202 1.71 13.18 -6.24
C SER A 202 0.46 14.04 -6.44
N ASP A 203 -0.57 13.45 -7.03
CA ASP A 203 -1.88 14.08 -7.17
C ASP A 203 -2.70 13.89 -5.88
N ARG A 204 -3.76 13.08 -5.89
CA ARG A 204 -4.61 12.80 -4.72
C ARG A 204 -4.64 11.31 -4.36
N PRO A 205 -4.54 10.94 -3.07
CA PRO A 205 -4.11 11.77 -1.94
C PRO A 205 -2.64 12.20 -2.06
N LYS A 206 -2.33 13.36 -1.48
CA LYS A 206 -1.00 13.99 -1.58
C LYS A 206 -0.13 13.69 -0.37
N PHE A 207 1.01 13.05 -0.59
CA PHE A 207 1.95 12.65 0.46
C PHE A 207 3.16 13.60 0.53
N PRO A 208 3.66 13.93 1.74
CA PRO A 208 4.86 14.74 1.92
C PRO A 208 6.11 14.26 1.18
N THR A 209 6.35 12.95 1.12
CA THR A 209 7.53 12.32 0.47
C THR A 209 8.87 12.99 0.82
N PRO A 210 9.24 13.12 2.12
CA PRO A 210 10.44 13.88 2.55
C PRO A 210 11.75 13.38 1.93
N HIS A 211 11.84 12.11 1.53
CA HIS A 211 12.99 11.56 0.82
C HIS A 211 13.23 12.21 -0.56
N ASN A 212 12.17 12.56 -1.29
CA ASN A 212 12.29 13.30 -2.56
C ASN A 212 12.79 14.72 -2.31
N ILE A 213 12.28 15.37 -1.27
CA ILE A 213 12.67 16.72 -0.86
C ILE A 213 14.16 16.74 -0.47
N LEU A 214 14.59 15.81 0.38
CA LEU A 214 15.99 15.66 0.79
C LEU A 214 16.92 15.40 -0.41
N PHE A 215 16.49 14.55 -1.35
CA PHE A 215 17.24 14.31 -2.58
C PHE A 215 17.42 15.60 -3.40
N LEU A 216 16.37 16.40 -3.56
CA LEU A 216 16.40 17.66 -4.31
C LEU A 216 17.27 18.72 -3.62
N LEU A 217 17.18 18.86 -2.29
CA LEU A 217 18.03 19.77 -1.52
C LEU A 217 19.51 19.39 -1.65
N ARG A 218 19.84 18.10 -1.56
CA ARG A 218 21.21 17.60 -1.75
C ARG A 218 21.68 17.77 -3.20
N ARG A 219 20.78 17.65 -4.18
CA ARG A 219 21.08 17.94 -5.58
C ARG A 219 21.42 19.41 -5.77
N HIS A 220 20.62 20.32 -5.19
CA HIS A 220 20.91 21.74 -5.21
C HIS A 220 22.29 22.02 -4.61
N ARG A 221 22.58 21.52 -3.40
CA ARG A 221 23.88 21.71 -2.74
C ARG A 221 25.07 21.22 -3.60
N LYS A 222 24.90 20.13 -4.36
CA LYS A 222 25.98 19.54 -5.16
C LYS A 222 26.20 20.23 -6.52
N SER A 223 25.16 20.79 -7.13
CA SER A 223 25.25 21.33 -8.50
C SER A 223 24.78 22.77 -8.69
N GLY A 224 24.33 23.44 -7.63
CA GLY A 224 23.73 24.77 -7.70
C GLY A 224 22.39 24.82 -8.45
N SER A 225 21.69 23.69 -8.62
CA SER A 225 20.44 23.65 -9.38
C SER A 225 19.34 24.43 -8.64
N THR A 226 19.02 25.63 -9.12
CA THR A 226 17.94 26.47 -8.57
C THR A 226 16.57 25.85 -8.76
N TRP A 227 16.38 25.07 -9.84
CA TRP A 227 15.12 24.35 -10.06
C TRP A 227 14.89 23.23 -9.02
N ALA A 228 15.94 22.47 -8.67
CA ALA A 228 15.84 21.47 -7.60
C ALA A 228 15.48 22.11 -6.25
N LEU A 229 16.10 23.26 -5.94
CA LEU A 229 15.77 24.01 -4.73
C LEU A 229 14.32 24.49 -4.73
N ARG A 230 13.88 25.13 -5.83
CA ARG A 230 12.51 25.63 -5.97
C ARG A 230 11.47 24.52 -5.75
N MET A 231 11.67 23.34 -6.33
CA MET A 231 10.77 22.21 -6.10
C MET A 231 10.67 21.83 -4.61
N ALA A 232 11.80 21.80 -3.90
CA ALA A 232 11.83 21.48 -2.47
C ALA A 232 11.17 22.57 -1.62
N GLU A 233 11.52 23.85 -1.85
CA GLU A 233 10.98 24.99 -1.10
C GLU A 233 9.47 25.12 -1.27
N THR A 234 8.99 25.12 -2.52
CA THR A 234 7.56 25.25 -2.79
C THR A 234 6.76 24.12 -2.14
N THR A 235 7.27 22.89 -2.12
CA THR A 235 6.62 21.78 -1.40
C THR A 235 6.57 22.02 0.11
N LEU A 236 7.71 22.35 0.73
CA LEU A 236 7.80 22.54 2.17
C LEU A 236 6.99 23.75 2.65
N GLU A 237 6.99 24.84 1.90
CA GLU A 237 6.25 26.07 2.25
C GLU A 237 4.74 25.84 2.18
N ASN A 238 4.24 25.28 1.08
CA ASN A 238 2.81 24.97 0.94
C ASN A 238 2.33 23.94 1.98
N MET A 239 3.15 22.94 2.30
CA MET A 239 2.83 22.01 3.38
C MET A 239 2.72 22.70 4.74
N ALA A 240 3.66 23.60 5.07
CA ALA A 240 3.68 24.31 6.35
C ALA A 240 2.52 25.31 6.49
N MET A 241 2.09 25.93 5.38
CA MET A 241 0.94 26.84 5.33
C MET A 241 -0.40 26.12 5.21
N GLY A 242 -0.41 24.87 4.72
CA GLY A 242 -1.62 24.07 4.54
C GLY A 242 -2.18 23.47 5.83
N GLY A 243 -3.36 22.85 5.72
CA GLY A 243 -3.99 22.10 6.80
C GLY A 243 -3.36 20.73 7.07
N ILE A 244 -2.42 20.27 6.23
CA ILE A 244 -1.59 19.10 6.54
C ILE A 244 -0.70 19.35 7.76
N TYR A 245 -0.29 20.59 8.03
CA TYR A 245 0.34 20.96 9.28
C TYR A 245 -0.73 21.29 10.32
N ASP A 246 -0.68 20.61 11.47
CA ASP A 246 -1.61 20.91 12.56
C ASP A 246 -1.17 22.20 13.25
N HIS A 247 -1.83 23.31 12.93
CA HIS A 247 -1.55 24.63 13.51
C HIS A 247 -1.92 24.76 14.99
N ILE A 248 -2.64 23.79 15.56
CA ILE A 248 -3.07 23.80 16.97
C ILE A 248 -2.19 22.83 17.79
N GLY A 249 -2.14 21.57 17.37
CA GLY A 249 -1.45 20.49 18.06
C GLY A 249 -0.02 20.23 17.58
N TYR A 250 0.44 20.95 16.57
CA TYR A 250 1.74 20.81 15.90
C TYR A 250 1.96 19.45 15.22
N GLY A 251 2.96 19.41 14.35
CA GLY A 251 3.31 18.24 13.56
C GLY A 251 2.42 18.05 12.34
N PHE A 252 2.90 17.23 11.41
CA PHE A 252 2.26 16.99 10.14
C PHE A 252 1.34 15.78 10.17
N HIS A 253 0.17 15.91 9.59
CA HIS A 253 -0.69 14.79 9.22
C HIS A 253 -0.04 13.97 8.10
N ARG A 254 -0.39 12.68 8.03
CA ARG A 254 0.27 11.71 7.14
C ARG A 254 0.16 12.08 5.65
N TYR A 255 -1.00 12.56 5.23
CA TYR A 255 -1.25 13.00 3.86
C TYR A 255 -2.44 13.97 3.79
N SER A 256 -2.54 14.69 2.68
CA SER A 256 -3.71 15.49 2.33
C SER A 256 -4.61 14.74 1.36
N THR A 257 -5.92 14.89 1.51
CA THR A 257 -6.90 14.26 0.59
C THR A 257 -7.16 15.10 -0.66
N ASP A 258 -6.74 16.36 -0.65
CA ASP A 258 -6.71 17.28 -1.78
C ASP A 258 -5.27 17.63 -2.20
N GLU A 259 -5.17 18.27 -3.36
CA GLU A 259 -3.92 18.71 -3.98
C GLU A 259 -3.28 19.92 -3.29
N GLY A 260 -4.06 20.75 -2.60
CA GLY A 260 -3.61 22.01 -2.00
C GLY A 260 -3.08 21.88 -0.57
N TRP A 261 -2.91 20.66 -0.05
CA TRP A 261 -2.53 20.39 1.34
C TRP A 261 -3.54 20.87 2.40
N ILE A 262 -4.82 21.04 2.03
CA ILE A 262 -5.82 21.70 2.89
C ILE A 262 -6.53 20.72 3.85
N LEU A 263 -6.96 19.56 3.35
CA LEU A 263 -7.81 18.61 4.07
C LEU A 263 -6.99 17.38 4.50
N PRO A 264 -6.48 17.35 5.74
CA PRO A 264 -5.62 16.28 6.21
C PRO A 264 -6.38 14.98 6.44
N HIS A 265 -5.68 13.87 6.27
CA HIS A 265 -5.99 12.63 6.96
C HIS A 265 -5.40 12.70 8.37
N PHE A 266 -6.25 12.79 9.39
CA PHE A 266 -5.90 13.17 10.78
C PHE A 266 -4.96 12.21 11.55
N GLU A 267 -4.30 11.27 10.87
CA GLU A 267 -3.24 10.42 11.43
C GLU A 267 -1.88 11.16 11.43
N LYS A 268 -1.07 10.97 12.49
CA LYS A 268 0.31 11.47 12.56
C LYS A 268 1.26 10.33 12.85
N MET A 269 2.21 10.09 11.96
CA MET A 269 3.20 9.02 12.11
C MET A 269 4.55 9.60 12.55
N LEU A 270 5.20 8.95 13.51
CA LEU A 270 6.50 9.40 14.04
C LEU A 270 7.58 9.47 12.95
N TYR A 271 7.62 8.49 12.04
CA TYR A 271 8.62 8.49 10.97
C TYR A 271 8.42 9.65 10.00
N ASP A 272 7.18 10.07 9.75
CA ASP A 272 6.89 11.24 8.91
C ASP A 272 7.40 12.51 9.59
N GLN A 273 7.15 12.67 10.90
CA GLN A 273 7.68 13.81 11.68
C GLN A 273 9.20 13.86 11.65
N ALA A 274 9.85 12.72 11.89
CA ALA A 274 11.31 12.64 11.96
C ALA A 274 11.96 13.02 10.62
N LEU A 275 11.43 12.49 9.51
CA LEU A 275 11.96 12.78 8.18
C LEU A 275 11.65 14.21 7.73
N LEU A 276 10.48 14.75 8.07
CA LEU A 276 10.15 16.15 7.77
C LEU A 276 11.01 17.13 8.57
N ALA A 277 11.26 16.86 9.86
CA ALA A 277 12.18 17.68 10.66
C ALA A 277 13.56 17.78 10.00
N ILE A 278 14.09 16.68 9.46
CA ILE A 278 15.35 16.67 8.70
C ILE A 278 15.19 17.50 7.41
N ALA A 279 14.11 17.32 6.66
CA ALA A 279 13.88 18.05 5.40
C ALA A 279 13.79 19.56 5.59
N TYR A 280 13.03 20.04 6.58
CA TYR A 280 12.95 21.47 6.91
C TYR A 280 14.30 22.01 7.41
N THR A 281 15.07 21.21 8.16
CA THR A 281 16.41 21.62 8.60
C THR A 281 17.38 21.75 7.43
N GLU A 282 17.43 20.76 6.53
CA GLU A 282 18.28 20.83 5.33
C GLU A 282 17.84 21.97 4.39
N ALA A 283 16.54 22.28 4.32
CA ALA A 283 16.03 23.42 3.56
C ALA A 283 16.51 24.74 4.13
N TYR A 284 16.38 24.95 5.45
CA TYR A 284 16.89 26.14 6.13
C TYR A 284 18.39 26.34 5.90
N GLN A 285 19.19 25.26 5.95
CA GLN A 285 20.63 25.31 5.66
C GLN A 285 20.94 25.72 4.21
N ALA A 286 20.07 25.37 3.26
CA ALA A 286 20.25 25.69 1.85
C ALA A 286 19.84 27.13 1.52
N THR A 287 18.93 27.74 2.27
CA THR A 287 18.29 29.02 1.93
C THR A 287 18.71 30.20 2.82
N LYS A 288 19.10 29.92 4.08
CA LYS A 288 19.48 30.86 5.15
C LYS A 288 18.40 31.85 5.60
#